data_AF-A0A841WT70-F1
#
_entry.id   AF-A0A841WT70-F1
#
_cell.length_a   1.000
_cell.length_b   1.000
_cell.length_c   1.000
_cell.angle_alpha   90.00
_cell.angle_beta   90.00
_cell.angle_gamma   90.00
#
_symmetry.space_group_name_H-M   'P 1'
#
loop_
_entity.id
_entity.type
_entity.pdbx_description
1 polymer ?
#
loop_
_entity_poly.entity_id
_entity_poly.type
_entity_poly.pdbx_seq_one_letter_code
_entity_poly.pdbx_strand_id
1 'polypeptide(L)'
;MSQELNKLGSFLASVRQHQKLTLRAVETQTGISNAYLSQLETGKIRSPSPAILRKLSDFYGISYISILELAGYPVPEAGKLDTSLTDLAARLGRGVSINGCCWRNISSHLKTQQMLPVSRVLRKVG
;
A
#
# COMPACT_ATOMS: atom_id res chain seq x y z
N MET A 1 13.19 24.83 -5.15
CA MET A 1 12.22 23.71 -5.20
C MET A 1 12.97 22.40 -4.92
N SER A 2 13.48 22.22 -3.70
CA SER A 2 14.37 21.09 -3.33
C SER A 2 14.03 20.47 -1.98
N GLN A 3 12.99 20.98 -1.29
CA GLN A 3 12.76 20.71 0.12
C GLN A 3 11.87 19.47 0.38
N GLU A 4 11.06 19.03 -0.58
CA GLU A 4 10.12 17.90 -0.36
C GLU A 4 10.81 16.53 -0.32
N LEU A 5 11.76 16.29 -1.22
CA LEU A 5 12.49 15.01 -1.26
C LEU A 5 13.36 14.79 -0.03
N ASN A 6 13.86 15.89 0.56
CA ASN A 6 14.56 15.84 1.83
C ASN A 6 13.62 15.40 2.97
N LYS A 7 12.33 15.72 2.92
CA LYS A 7 11.35 15.25 3.92
C LYS A 7 11.11 13.75 3.80
N LEU A 8 10.92 13.22 2.59
CA LEU A 8 10.78 11.78 2.38
C LEU A 8 12.03 11.01 2.87
N GLY A 9 13.22 11.42 2.42
CA GLY A 9 14.47 10.74 2.75
C GLY A 9 14.75 10.72 4.25
N SER A 10 14.62 11.88 4.91
CA SER A 10 14.79 12.00 6.37
C SER A 10 13.73 11.21 7.15
N PHE A 11 12.48 11.17 6.67
CA PHE A 11 11.42 10.37 7.27
C PHE A 11 11.74 8.87 7.21
N LEU A 12 12.11 8.36 6.03
CA LEU A 12 12.49 6.95 5.86
C LEU A 12 13.71 6.57 6.72
N ALA A 13 14.71 7.45 6.78
CA ALA A 13 15.87 7.25 7.65
C ALA A 13 15.47 7.17 9.14
N SER A 14 14.55 8.02 9.58
CA SER A 14 14.05 8.05 10.96
C SER A 14 13.29 6.76 11.31
N VAL A 15 12.43 6.29 10.41
CA VAL A 15 11.70 5.02 10.56
C VAL A 15 12.67 3.85 10.69
N ARG A 16 13.68 3.79 9.81
CA ARG A 16 14.69 2.74 9.84
C ARG A 16 15.47 2.73 11.16
N GLN A 17 15.88 3.92 11.64
CA GLN A 17 16.57 4.09 12.92
C GLN A 17 15.70 3.66 14.10
N HIS A 18 14.42 4.00 14.09
CA HIS A 18 13.46 3.60 15.12
C HIS A 18 13.32 2.07 15.20
N GLN A 19 13.33 1.39 14.06
CA GLN A 19 13.31 -0.07 13.98
C GLN A 19 14.69 -0.73 14.20
N LYS A 20 15.75 0.06 14.45
CA LYS A 20 17.13 -0.39 14.63
C LYS A 20 17.67 -1.25 13.47
N LEU A 21 17.20 -0.98 12.25
CA LEU A 21 17.59 -1.72 11.05
C LEU A 21 18.81 -1.08 10.37
N THR A 22 19.72 -1.93 9.91
CA THR A 22 20.83 -1.50 9.05
C THR A 22 20.39 -1.46 7.60
N LEU A 23 21.06 -0.66 6.76
CA LEU A 23 20.77 -0.61 5.31
C LEU A 23 20.89 -1.99 4.65
N ARG A 24 21.86 -2.82 5.07
CA ARG A 24 22.03 -4.19 4.59
C ARG A 24 20.86 -5.12 4.96
N ALA A 25 20.29 -4.93 6.15
CA ALA A 25 19.11 -5.68 6.57
C ALA A 25 17.90 -5.33 5.70
N VAL A 26 17.69 -4.03 5.43
CA VAL A 26 16.61 -3.57 4.53
C VAL A 26 16.82 -4.10 3.11
N GLU A 27 18.05 -4.08 2.59
CA GLU A 27 18.40 -4.64 1.28
C GLU A 27 18.05 -6.13 1.17
N THR A 28 18.40 -6.91 2.20
CA THR A 28 18.14 -8.36 2.22
C THR A 28 16.64 -8.67 2.22
N GLN A 29 15.84 -7.83 2.88
CA GLN A 29 14.39 -8.03 3.01
C GLN A 29 13.60 -7.51 1.80
N THR A 30 14.01 -6.36 1.24
CA THR A 30 13.28 -5.68 0.17
C THR A 30 13.83 -5.96 -1.23
N GLY A 31 15.06 -6.47 -1.32
CA GLY A 31 15.82 -6.64 -2.56
C GLY A 31 16.26 -5.32 -3.20
N ILE A 32 16.19 -4.20 -2.49
CA ILE A 32 16.64 -2.88 -2.98
C ILE A 32 18.10 -2.70 -2.59
N SER A 33 18.94 -2.31 -3.53
CA SER A 33 20.37 -2.17 -3.26
C SER A 33 20.65 -1.12 -2.18
N ASN A 34 21.61 -1.41 -1.31
CA ASN A 34 22.02 -0.48 -0.24
C ASN A 34 22.43 0.89 -0.79
N ALA A 35 23.15 0.92 -1.92
CA ALA A 35 23.53 2.15 -2.59
C ALA A 35 22.31 3.01 -2.97
N TYR A 36 21.24 2.39 -3.45
CA TYR A 36 19.99 3.09 -3.78
C TYR A 36 19.29 3.62 -2.53
N LEU A 37 19.21 2.81 -1.46
CA LEU A 37 18.65 3.23 -0.17
C LEU A 37 19.39 4.43 0.42
N SER A 38 20.73 4.42 0.38
CA SER A 38 21.55 5.54 0.85
C SER A 38 21.29 6.82 0.04
N GLN A 39 21.18 6.72 -1.28
CA GLN A 39 20.85 7.85 -2.14
C GLN A 39 19.43 8.38 -1.91
N LEU A 40 18.48 7.50 -1.61
CA LEU A 40 17.10 7.84 -1.28
C LEU A 40 17.02 8.58 0.07
N GLU A 41 17.68 8.05 1.11
CA GLU A 41 17.71 8.66 2.45
C GLU A 41 18.38 10.04 2.43
N THR A 42 19.40 10.23 1.58
CA THR A 42 20.12 11.51 1.43
C THR A 42 19.40 12.51 0.50
N GLY A 43 18.28 12.12 -0.12
CA GLY A 43 17.54 12.99 -1.04
C GLY A 43 18.25 13.24 -2.38
N LYS A 44 19.25 12.43 -2.76
CA LYS A 44 19.93 12.53 -4.07
C LYS A 44 19.00 12.15 -5.23
N ILE A 45 18.08 11.22 -4.99
CA ILE A 45 17.12 10.76 -5.98
C ILE A 45 15.89 11.66 -5.93
N ARG A 46 15.58 12.31 -7.07
CA ARG A 46 14.48 13.27 -7.16
C ARG A 46 13.11 12.69 -7.46
N SER A 47 13.06 11.47 -7.99
CA SER A 47 11.81 10.82 -8.37
C SER A 47 11.95 9.32 -8.18
N PRO A 48 11.79 8.82 -6.95
CA PRO A 48 11.78 7.37 -6.71
C PRO A 48 10.59 6.74 -7.42
N SER A 49 10.79 5.56 -8.02
CA SER A 49 9.71 4.86 -8.70
C SER A 49 8.58 4.50 -7.70
N PRO A 50 7.29 4.68 -8.07
CA PRO A 50 6.16 4.29 -7.23
C PRO A 50 6.19 2.82 -6.78
N ALA A 51 6.79 1.93 -7.58
CA ALA A 51 6.97 0.52 -7.24
C ALA A 51 7.93 0.33 -6.05
N ILE A 52 8.98 1.14 -5.95
CA ILE A 52 9.94 1.10 -4.84
C ILE A 52 9.29 1.64 -3.57
N LEU A 53 8.54 2.75 -3.69
CA LEU A 53 7.77 3.32 -2.59
C LEU A 53 6.77 2.31 -2.01
N ARG A 54 6.14 1.49 -2.87
CA ARG A 54 5.26 0.40 -2.44
C ARG A 54 6.01 -0.66 -1.63
N LYS A 55 7.15 -1.14 -2.12
CA LYS A 55 7.96 -2.12 -1.37
C LYS A 55 8.38 -1.60 0.00
N LEU A 56 8.77 -0.33 0.07
CA LEU A 56 9.15 0.31 1.33
C LEU A 56 7.95 0.50 2.26
N SER A 57 6.79 0.87 1.71
CA SER A 57 5.57 1.01 2.51
C SER A 57 5.17 -0.32 3.14
N ASP A 58 5.23 -1.39 2.37
CA ASP A 58 4.85 -2.73 2.81
C ASP A 58 5.86 -3.27 3.84
N PHE A 59 7.15 -2.99 3.64
CA PHE A 59 8.20 -3.41 4.57
C PHE A 59 8.15 -2.66 5.91
N TYR A 60 7.98 -1.34 5.89
CA TYR A 60 7.94 -0.54 7.11
C TYR A 60 6.56 -0.50 7.78
N GLY A 61 5.51 -1.02 7.13
CA GLY A 61 4.14 -0.98 7.64
C GLY A 61 3.52 0.42 7.62
N ILE A 62 3.93 1.27 6.66
CA ILE A 62 3.49 2.66 6.55
C ILE A 62 2.46 2.78 5.44
N SER A 63 1.50 3.70 5.58
CA SER A 63 0.55 4.00 4.51
C SER A 63 1.27 4.43 3.23
N TYR A 64 0.98 3.75 2.13
CA TYR A 64 1.50 4.08 0.80
C TYR A 64 1.14 5.51 0.38
N ILE A 65 -0.05 5.98 0.76
CA ILE A 65 -0.55 7.33 0.46
C ILE A 65 0.35 8.38 1.11
N SER A 66 0.69 8.20 2.39
CA SER A 66 1.56 9.13 3.12
C SER A 66 2.97 9.18 2.52
N ILE A 67 3.51 8.04 2.08
CA ILE A 67 4.82 7.97 1.41
C ILE A 67 4.77 8.69 0.06
N LEU A 68 3.69 8.54 -0.71
CA LEU A 68 3.52 9.23 -1.99
C LEU A 68 3.40 10.75 -1.82
N GLU A 69 2.66 11.21 -0.81
CA GLU A 69 2.51 12.62 -0.49
C GLU A 69 3.86 13.25 -0.11
N LEU A 70 4.65 12.58 0.73
CA LEU A 70 6.00 13.01 1.09
C LEU A 70 6.95 13.02 -0.12
N ALA A 71 6.73 12.14 -1.09
CA ALA A 71 7.49 12.09 -2.34
C ALA A 71 7.04 13.15 -3.37
N GLY A 72 6.00 13.93 -3.09
CA GLY A 72 5.47 14.97 -3.98
C GLY A 72 4.61 14.43 -5.12
N TYR A 73 4.09 13.20 -5.02
CA TYR A 73 3.15 12.67 -6.00
C TYR A 73 1.74 13.22 -5.75
N PRO A 74 0.99 13.59 -6.80
CA PRO A 74 -0.42 13.97 -6.66
C PRO A 74 -1.21 12.73 -6.28
N VAL A 75 -1.66 12.64 -5.03
CA VAL A 75 -2.50 11.55 -4.57
C VAL A 75 -3.96 12.04 -4.58
N PRO A 76 -4.87 11.39 -5.31
CA PRO A 76 -6.28 11.70 -5.18
C PRO A 76 -6.71 11.35 -3.75
N GLU A 77 -7.15 12.36 -2.99
CA GLU A 77 -7.63 12.17 -1.63
C GLU A 77 -8.91 11.32 -1.66
N ALA A 78 -8.75 10.00 -1.58
CA ALA A 78 -9.86 9.08 -1.44
C ALA A 78 -10.44 9.22 -0.03
N GLY A 79 -11.40 10.14 0.13
CA GLY A 79 -12.35 10.10 1.22
C GLY A 79 -11.99 10.86 2.49
N LYS A 80 -11.64 12.16 2.38
CA LYS A 80 -12.22 13.08 3.37
C LYS A 80 -13.70 13.21 3.02
N LEU A 81 -14.53 12.33 3.59
CA LEU A 81 -15.96 12.59 3.68
C LEU A 81 -16.07 13.90 4.46
N ASP A 82 -16.32 14.95 3.70
CA ASP A 82 -16.50 16.29 4.18
C ASP A 82 -17.54 16.26 5.30
N THR A 83 -17.20 16.92 6.41
CA THR A 83 -18.11 17.20 7.53
C THR A 83 -19.44 17.82 7.07
N SER A 84 -19.54 18.27 5.80
CA SER A 84 -20.76 18.76 5.17
C SER A 84 -21.76 17.65 4.78
N LEU A 85 -21.34 16.40 4.57
CA LEU A 85 -22.29 15.28 4.44
C LEU A 85 -23.08 15.06 5.74
N THR A 86 -22.48 15.37 6.90
CA THR A 86 -23.16 15.33 8.20
C THR A 86 -24.19 16.44 8.33
N ASP A 87 -23.89 17.65 7.83
CA ASP A 87 -24.82 18.79 7.79
C ASP A 87 -25.96 18.57 6.78
N LEU A 88 -25.64 18.00 5.62
CA LEU A 88 -26.62 17.64 4.59
C LEU A 88 -27.54 16.50 5.08
N ALA A 89 -27.00 15.48 5.74
CA ALA A 89 -27.78 14.40 6.35
C ALA A 89 -28.71 14.90 7.46
N ALA A 90 -28.30 15.93 8.21
CA ALA A 90 -29.13 16.56 9.24
C ALA A 90 -30.29 17.38 8.63
N ARG A 91 -30.09 18.00 7.46
CA ARG A 91 -31.10 18.82 6.77
C ARG A 91 -32.11 17.99 5.96
N LEU A 92 -31.70 16.83 5.44
CA LEU A 92 -32.53 15.95 4.61
C LEU A 92 -33.39 14.95 5.41
N GLY A 93 -33.86 15.33 6.60
CA GLY A 93 -34.58 14.47 7.55
C GLY A 93 -35.29 13.24 6.94
N ARG A 94 -34.78 12.04 7.28
CA ARG A 94 -35.16 10.68 6.80
C ARG A 94 -34.60 10.25 5.42
N GLY A 95 -33.76 9.20 5.47
CA GLY A 95 -33.75 8.16 4.43
C GLY A 95 -32.61 8.20 3.41
N VAL A 96 -31.34 8.21 3.83
CA VAL A 96 -30.24 7.85 2.91
C VAL A 96 -30.18 6.32 2.81
N SER A 97 -30.96 5.78 1.87
CA SER A 97 -30.83 4.40 1.41
C SER A 97 -29.56 4.29 0.56
N ILE A 98 -28.42 3.99 1.18
CA ILE A 98 -27.23 3.48 0.48
C ILE A 98 -27.25 1.95 0.47
N ASN A 99 -28.30 1.36 -0.10
CA ASN A 99 -28.26 -0.03 -0.57
C ASN A 99 -28.98 -0.11 -1.92
N GLY A 100 -28.45 0.65 -2.87
CA GLY A 100 -28.84 0.66 -4.27
C GLY A 100 -27.68 0.37 -5.22
N CYS A 101 -26.64 -0.34 -4.76
CA CYS A 101 -25.66 -0.95 -5.65
C CYS A 101 -25.95 -2.45 -5.74
N CYS A 102 -26.44 -2.88 -6.90
CA CYS A 102 -26.59 -4.27 -7.28
C CYS A 102 -25.24 -5.03 -7.19
N TRP A 103 -25.00 -5.70 -6.07
CA TRP A 103 -24.05 -6.82 -5.95
C TRP A 103 -24.80 -8.16 -5.91
N ARG A 104 -25.84 -8.29 -6.73
CA ARG A 104 -26.62 -9.53 -6.85
C ARG A 104 -26.79 -9.91 -8.32
N ASN A 105 -25.69 -10.00 -9.09
CA ASN A 105 -25.62 -10.84 -10.28
C ASN A 105 -24.19 -11.04 -10.84
N ILE A 106 -23.34 -11.75 -10.11
CA ILE A 106 -22.28 -12.57 -10.76
C ILE A 106 -22.35 -13.95 -10.12
N SER A 107 -23.02 -14.85 -10.84
CA SER A 107 -22.83 -16.30 -10.82
C SER A 107 -23.15 -17.04 -9.52
N SER A 108 -24.44 -17.12 -9.21
CA SER A 108 -25.03 -18.34 -8.65
C SER A 108 -25.02 -19.49 -9.67
N HIS A 109 -23.82 -19.91 -10.09
CA HIS A 109 -23.60 -21.15 -10.82
C HIS A 109 -22.20 -21.68 -10.51
N LEU A 110 -22.10 -22.43 -9.42
CA LEU A 110 -21.16 -23.54 -9.17
C LEU A 110 -21.40 -24.01 -7.74
N LYS A 111 -22.56 -24.64 -7.57
CA LYS A 111 -22.86 -25.46 -6.41
C LYS A 111 -22.10 -26.78 -6.57
N THR A 112 -21.45 -27.22 -5.49
CA THR A 112 -21.17 -28.63 -5.13
C THR A 112 -20.17 -29.43 -5.98
N GLN A 113 -18.94 -29.58 -5.47
CA GLN A 113 -18.24 -30.88 -5.34
C GLN A 113 -17.05 -30.65 -4.36
N GLN A 114 -17.21 -30.84 -3.06
CA GLN A 114 -17.03 -32.10 -2.31
C GLN A 114 -15.54 -32.47 -2.09
N MET A 115 -15.14 -32.37 -0.82
CA MET A 115 -14.21 -33.21 -0.05
C MET A 115 -12.79 -33.54 -0.60
N LEU A 116 -11.78 -33.06 0.13
CA LEU A 116 -10.46 -33.68 0.32
C LEU A 116 -10.58 -35.13 0.85
N PRO A 117 -9.49 -35.89 1.02
CA PRO A 117 -8.27 -36.09 0.22
C PRO A 117 -8.10 -37.61 -0.08
N VAL A 118 -7.13 -38.07 -0.89
CA VAL A 118 -6.44 -39.39 -0.76
C VAL A 118 -5.36 -39.50 -1.85
N SER A 119 -4.11 -39.47 -1.39
CA SER A 119 -3.03 -40.40 -1.75
C SER A 119 -2.55 -40.58 -3.21
N ARG A 120 -1.23 -40.35 -3.35
CA ARG A 120 -0.23 -41.35 -3.79
C ARG A 120 -0.15 -41.65 -5.30
N VAL A 121 1.05 -42.09 -5.70
CA VAL A 121 1.47 -42.74 -6.97
C VAL A 121 2.13 -41.76 -7.97
N LEU A 122 3.46 -41.61 -7.90
CA LEU A 122 4.53 -42.31 -8.68
C LEU A 122 4.87 -41.51 -9.96
N ARG A 123 6.06 -40.90 -10.10
CA ARG A 123 7.42 -41.44 -10.32
C ARG A 123 7.57 -42.11 -11.71
N LYS A 124 8.55 -41.63 -12.50
CA LYS A 124 9.18 -42.24 -13.72
C LYS A 124 8.24 -42.17 -14.95
N VAL A 125 8.63 -41.89 -16.20
CA VAL A 125 9.76 -42.26 -17.11
C VAL A 125 9.69 -41.22 -18.27
N GLY A 126 10.71 -40.83 -19.03
CA GLY A 126 12.06 -41.33 -19.28
C GLY A 126 12.91 -40.26 -19.97
#